data_AF-A0AAD9TLF7-F1
#
_entry.id   AF-A0AAD9TLF7-F1
#
_cell.length_a   1.000
_cell.length_b   1.000
_cell.length_c   1.000
_cell.angle_alpha   90.00
_cell.angle_beta   90.00
_cell.angle_gamma   90.00
#
_symmetry.space_group_name_H-M   'P 1'
#
loop_
_entity.id
_entity.type
_entity.pdbx_description
1 polymer ?
#
loop_
_entity_poly.entity_id
_entity_poly.type
_entity_poly.pdbx_seq_one_letter_code
_entity_poly.pdbx_strand_id
1 'polypeptide(L)'
;MKGNKISHALKDIENDWGKRQDKSKKDVQMWKKISIFFTLPYWKDLALHHNFDLMHIEKNICESVIYKLLEINGKTKDEINARKDLQDLGILHDLHPQDQSTRTYLPPAPHTLSKVEK
;
A
#
# COMPACT_ATOMS: atom_id res chain seq x y z
N MET A 1 -6.40 7.17 -25.47
CA MET A 1 -7.76 7.20 -24.85
C MET A 1 -7.72 8.15 -23.68
N LYS A 2 -8.71 9.06 -23.52
CA LYS A 2 -8.75 9.98 -22.36
C LYS A 2 -9.20 9.22 -21.10
N GLY A 3 -8.62 9.52 -19.94
CA GLY A 3 -8.86 8.81 -18.67
C GLY A 3 -10.33 8.67 -18.27
N ASN A 4 -11.15 9.68 -18.59
CA ASN A 4 -12.60 9.66 -18.34
C ASN A 4 -13.34 8.54 -19.07
N LYS A 5 -12.91 8.18 -20.29
CA LYS A 5 -13.53 7.09 -21.06
C LYS A 5 -13.20 5.71 -20.46
N ILE A 6 -11.98 5.56 -19.95
CA ILE A 6 -11.53 4.33 -19.28
C ILE A 6 -12.27 4.19 -17.94
N SER A 7 -12.38 5.26 -17.15
CA SER A 7 -13.13 5.23 -15.89
C SER A 7 -14.59 4.80 -16.11
N HIS A 8 -15.28 5.31 -17.14
CA HIS A 8 -16.65 4.89 -17.43
C HIS A 8 -16.75 3.43 -17.87
N ALA A 9 -15.82 2.93 -18.70
CA ALA A 9 -15.83 1.55 -19.17
C ALA A 9 -15.48 0.52 -18.07
N LEU A 10 -14.77 0.96 -17.02
CA LEU A 10 -14.34 0.12 -15.91
C LEU A 10 -15.33 0.14 -14.72
N LYS A 11 -16.34 1.02 -14.71
CA LYS A 11 -17.33 1.10 -13.61
C LYS A 11 -18.16 -0.16 -13.45
N ASP A 12 -18.43 -0.87 -14.55
CA ASP A 12 -19.35 -2.01 -14.58
C ASP A 12 -18.63 -3.35 -14.46
N ILE A 13 -17.30 -3.35 -14.28
CA ILE A 13 -16.51 -4.57 -14.15
C ILE A 13 -16.24 -4.80 -12.68
N GLU A 14 -16.86 -5.84 -12.14
CA GLU A 14 -16.57 -6.33 -10.81
C GLU A 14 -15.41 -7.32 -10.87
N ASN A 15 -14.46 -7.16 -9.96
CA ASN A 15 -13.34 -8.07 -9.83
C ASN A 15 -13.77 -9.32 -9.08
N ASP A 16 -13.67 -10.48 -9.75
CA ASP A 16 -13.72 -11.77 -9.08
C ASP A 16 -12.28 -12.22 -8.73
N TRP A 17 -11.98 -12.25 -7.44
CA TRP A 17 -10.69 -12.71 -6.90
C TRP A 17 -10.66 -14.23 -6.59
N GLY A 18 -11.58 -15.03 -7.15
CA GLY A 18 -11.69 -16.48 -6.99
C GLY A 18 -10.93 -17.38 -8.00
N LYS A 19 -11.29 -18.69 -8.02
CA LYS A 19 -10.63 -19.77 -8.81
C LYS A 19 -10.60 -19.47 -10.32
N ARG A 20 -9.67 -20.13 -11.05
CA ARG A 20 -9.51 -20.06 -12.52
C ARG A 20 -10.87 -20.19 -13.22
N GLN A 21 -11.33 -19.11 -13.85
CA GLN A 21 -12.51 -19.10 -14.70
C GLN A 21 -12.23 -19.92 -15.98
N ASP A 22 -13.13 -20.85 -16.30
CA ASP A 22 -13.06 -21.65 -17.52
C ASP A 22 -13.14 -20.76 -18.78
N LYS A 23 -12.32 -21.05 -19.79
CA LYS A 23 -12.15 -20.20 -20.98
C LYS A 23 -13.35 -20.25 -21.93
N SER A 24 -14.37 -21.04 -21.62
CA SER A 24 -15.38 -21.51 -22.57
C SER A 24 -16.51 -20.52 -22.88
N LYS A 25 -16.62 -19.39 -22.19
CA LYS A 25 -17.57 -18.32 -22.54
C LYS A 25 -16.98 -16.96 -22.18
N LYS A 26 -16.93 -16.04 -23.14
CA LYS A 26 -17.41 -14.65 -22.98
C LYS A 26 -17.02 -13.82 -24.20
N ASP A 27 -18.03 -13.12 -24.70
CA ASP A 27 -17.97 -12.02 -25.64
C ASP A 27 -16.87 -11.01 -25.31
N VAL A 28 -16.57 -10.18 -26.31
CA VAL A 28 -15.50 -9.18 -26.45
C VAL A 28 -15.37 -8.22 -25.26
N GLN A 29 -14.98 -8.69 -24.08
CA GLN A 29 -14.67 -7.86 -22.92
C GLN A 29 -13.16 -7.83 -22.74
N MET A 30 -12.56 -6.71 -23.16
CA MET A 30 -11.10 -6.49 -23.15
C MET A 30 -10.48 -6.59 -21.75
N TRP A 31 -11.28 -6.44 -20.69
CA TRP A 31 -10.81 -6.35 -19.31
C TRP A 31 -11.56 -7.36 -18.44
N LYS A 32 -10.82 -8.27 -17.78
CA LYS A 32 -11.37 -9.24 -16.84
C LYS A 32 -11.18 -8.84 -15.37
N LYS A 33 -10.21 -7.98 -15.11
CA LYS A 33 -9.86 -7.47 -13.78
C LYS A 33 -9.37 -6.03 -13.89
N ILE A 34 -9.65 -5.25 -12.86
CA ILE A 34 -9.27 -3.86 -12.69
C ILE A 34 -8.34 -3.76 -11.48
N SER A 35 -7.25 -3.00 -11.58
CA SER A 35 -6.43 -2.72 -10.41
C SER A 35 -7.13 -1.73 -9.48
N ILE A 36 -6.93 -1.85 -8.16
CA ILE A 36 -7.46 -0.89 -7.17
C ILE A 36 -7.03 0.56 -7.45
N PHE A 37 -5.92 0.77 -8.17
CA PHE A 37 -5.50 2.11 -8.57
C PHE A 37 -6.57 2.87 -9.39
N PHE A 38 -7.38 2.15 -10.17
CA PHE A 38 -8.45 2.74 -10.97
C PHE A 38 -9.67 3.19 -10.16
N THR A 39 -9.79 2.76 -8.90
CA THR A 39 -10.88 3.20 -8.01
C THR A 39 -10.52 4.43 -7.18
N LEU A 40 -9.26 4.87 -7.20
CA LEU A 40 -8.81 6.02 -6.42
C LEU A 40 -9.44 7.33 -6.95
N PRO A 41 -9.87 8.26 -6.07
CA PRO A 41 -10.61 9.46 -6.48
C PRO A 41 -9.87 10.33 -7.50
N TYR A 42 -8.55 10.45 -7.34
CA TYR A 42 -7.67 11.29 -8.17
C TYR A 42 -7.28 10.62 -9.51
N TRP A 43 -7.67 9.36 -9.73
CA TRP A 43 -7.29 8.62 -10.93
C TRP A 43 -7.89 9.21 -12.22
N LYS A 44 -9.05 9.88 -12.09
CA LYS A 44 -9.75 10.56 -13.20
C LYS A 44 -9.01 11.80 -13.69
N ASP A 45 -8.29 12.47 -12.80
CA ASP A 45 -7.60 13.73 -13.06
C ASP A 45 -6.16 13.50 -13.55
N LEU A 46 -5.68 12.26 -13.49
CA LEU A 46 -4.35 11.92 -13.95
C LEU A 46 -4.30 11.79 -15.48
N ALA A 47 -3.62 12.75 -16.13
CA ALA A 47 -3.50 12.80 -17.59
C ALA A 47 -2.61 11.71 -18.20
N LEU A 48 -1.68 11.14 -17.42
CA LEU A 48 -0.65 10.20 -17.89
C LEU A 48 -0.62 8.92 -17.04
N HIS A 49 -1.58 8.02 -17.27
CA HIS A 49 -1.64 6.71 -16.62
C HIS A 49 -0.42 5.81 -16.91
N HIS A 50 0.29 6.06 -18.02
CA HIS A 50 1.46 5.29 -18.44
C HIS A 50 2.77 5.68 -17.73
N ASN A 51 2.76 6.76 -16.93
CA ASN A 51 3.92 7.16 -16.13
C ASN A 51 3.95 6.49 -14.75
N PHE A 52 2.92 5.71 -14.41
CA PHE A 52 2.91 4.88 -13.21
C PHE A 52 3.78 3.65 -13.45
N ASP A 53 5.05 3.77 -13.10
CA ASP A 53 5.94 2.63 -13.02
C ASP A 53 5.57 1.79 -11.77
N LEU A 54 4.60 0.90 -11.98
CA LEU A 54 4.10 0.00 -10.94
C LEU A 54 5.22 -0.84 -10.32
N MET A 55 6.25 -1.20 -11.10
CA MET A 55 7.38 -1.97 -10.60
C MET A 55 8.13 -1.19 -9.52
N HIS A 56 8.40 0.09 -9.78
CA HIS A 56 9.07 0.96 -8.80
C HIS A 56 8.19 1.26 -7.59
N ILE A 57 6.88 1.43 -7.78
CA ILE A 57 5.93 1.65 -6.68
C ILE A 57 5.81 0.41 -5.81
N GLU A 58 5.62 -0.76 -6.42
CA GLU A 58 5.54 -2.04 -5.73
C GLU A 58 6.84 -2.31 -4.98
N LYS A 59 8.00 -2.13 -5.62
CA LYS A 59 9.30 -2.28 -4.96
C LYS A 59 9.41 -1.36 -3.74
N ASN A 60 9.05 -0.09 -3.87
CA ASN A 60 9.15 0.88 -2.76
C ASN A 60 8.26 0.50 -1.57
N ILE A 61 7.02 0.06 -1.84
CA ILE A 61 6.07 -0.34 -0.80
C ILE A 61 6.54 -1.64 -0.14
N CYS A 62 6.88 -2.66 -0.94
CA CYS A 62 7.35 -3.95 -0.44
C CYS A 62 8.64 -3.82 0.38
N GLU A 63 9.61 -3.04 -0.07
CA GLU A 63 10.83 -2.76 0.70
C GLU A 63 10.49 -2.12 2.06
N SER A 64 9.61 -1.11 2.08
CA SER A 64 9.19 -0.45 3.31
C SER A 64 8.52 -1.42 4.29
N VAL A 65 7.65 -2.30 3.78
CA VAL A 65 6.98 -3.34 4.58
C VAL A 65 7.99 -4.35 5.12
N ILE A 66 8.87 -4.88 4.27
CA ILE A 66 9.88 -5.89 4.66
C ILE A 66 10.83 -5.31 5.71
N TYR A 67 11.34 -4.09 5.51
CA TYR A 67 12.25 -3.44 6.46
C TYR A 67 11.60 -3.22 7.82
N LYS A 68 10.28 -2.95 7.84
CA LYS A 68 9.51 -2.80 9.06
C LYS A 68 9.25 -4.13 9.77
N LEU A 69 8.89 -5.19 9.02
CA LEU A 69 8.67 -6.54 9.56
C LEU A 69 9.96 -7.11 10.18
N LEU A 70 11.10 -6.92 9.51
CA LEU A 70 12.40 -7.44 9.94
C LEU A 70 13.15 -6.54 10.92
N GLU A 71 12.63 -5.34 11.23
CA GLU A 71 13.27 -4.35 12.10
C GLU A 71 14.73 -4.05 11.67
N ILE A 72 14.91 -3.79 10.37
CA ILE A 72 16.25 -3.46 9.84
C ILE A 72 16.54 -1.99 10.14
N ASN A 73 17.35 -1.78 11.17
CA ASN A 73 17.80 -0.45 11.59
C ASN A 73 18.43 0.32 10.43
N GLY A 74 17.99 1.57 10.24
CA GLY A 74 18.49 2.47 9.20
C GLY A 74 17.89 2.28 7.80
N LYS A 75 17.03 1.28 7.59
CA LYS A 75 16.27 1.11 6.33
C LYS A 75 14.77 1.24 6.48
N THR A 76 14.24 1.02 7.69
CA THR A 76 12.82 1.23 7.98
C THR A 76 12.44 2.71 7.85
N LYS A 77 11.29 2.99 7.24
CA LYS A 77 10.68 4.34 7.21
C LYS A 77 9.95 4.70 8.51
N ASP A 78 9.94 3.79 9.47
CA ASP A 78 9.41 4.05 10.82
C ASP A 78 10.46 4.78 11.66
N GLU A 79 10.44 6.10 11.58
CA GLU A 79 11.35 7.00 12.29
C GLU A 79 10.63 7.76 13.42
N ILE A 80 11.37 8.42 14.30
CA ILE A 80 10.84 9.24 15.41
C ILE A 80 9.80 10.25 14.92
N ASN A 81 10.03 10.90 13.78
CA ASN A 81 9.09 11.89 13.23
C ASN A 81 7.77 11.23 12.84
N ALA A 82 7.81 10.09 12.13
CA ALA A 82 6.59 9.35 11.79
C ALA A 82 5.80 8.95 13.04
N ARG A 83 6.48 8.62 14.14
CA ARG A 83 5.86 8.27 15.43
C ARG A 83 5.26 9.46 16.16
N LYS A 84 5.86 10.64 16.01
CA LYS A 84 5.29 11.91 16.49
C LYS A 84 4.08 12.31 15.67
N ASP A 85 4.11 12.13 14.36
CA ASP A 85 2.93 12.37 13.51
C ASP A 85 1.75 11.48 13.95
N LEU A 86 2.01 10.21 14.29
CA LEU A 86 0.97 9.32 14.86
C LEU A 86 0.41 9.84 16.20
N GLN A 87 1.27 10.43 17.02
CA GLN A 87 0.88 11.06 18.28
C GLN A 87 0.04 12.31 18.05
N ASP A 88 0.44 13.18 17.14
CA ASP A 88 -0.27 14.41 16.77
C ASP A 88 -1.64 14.10 16.14
N LEU A 89 -1.72 13.00 15.39
CA LEU A 89 -2.98 12.48 14.82
C LEU A 89 -3.86 11.75 15.85
N GLY A 90 -3.37 11.47 17.06
CA GLY A 90 -4.13 10.79 18.11
C GLY A 90 -4.49 9.33 17.78
N ILE A 91 -3.69 8.66 16.96
CA ILE A 91 -3.91 7.27 16.52
C ILE A 91 -2.75 6.38 16.95
N LEU A 92 -3.01 5.08 17.11
CA LEU A 92 -1.98 4.07 17.42
C LEU A 92 -1.13 4.41 18.67
N HIS A 93 -1.78 4.69 19.79
CA HIS A 93 -1.16 5.08 21.07
C HIS A 93 -0.01 4.16 21.52
N ASP A 94 -0.11 2.85 21.27
CA ASP A 94 0.92 1.87 21.63
C ASP A 94 2.26 2.07 20.88
N LEU A 95 2.24 2.82 19.78
CA LEU A 95 3.42 3.13 18.97
C LEU A 95 4.06 4.48 19.34
N HIS A 96 3.44 5.30 20.19
CA HIS A 96 3.92 6.65 20.48
C HIS A 96 5.32 6.63 21.10
N PRO A 97 6.17 7.64 20.82
CA PRO A 97 7.47 7.75 21.44
C PRO A 97 7.34 7.86 22.96
N GLN A 98 8.17 7.12 23.69
CA GLN A 98 8.23 7.18 25.15
C GLN A 98 9.51 7.87 25.58
N ASP A 99 9.41 8.97 26.30
CA ASP A 99 10.56 9.65 26.89
C ASP A 99 11.01 8.90 28.14
N GLN A 100 12.03 8.05 27.99
CA GLN A 100 12.76 7.55 29.15
C GLN A 100 13.87 8.55 29.49
N SER A 101 14.11 8.77 30.79
CA SER A 101 14.96 9.80 31.41
C SER A 101 16.24 10.28 30.68
N THR A 102 16.82 9.47 29.79
CA THR A 102 18.03 9.78 29.03
C THR A 102 17.92 9.53 27.51
N ARG A 103 16.86 8.87 27.03
CA ARG A 103 16.69 8.53 25.61
C ARG A 103 15.22 8.30 25.25
N THR A 104 14.79 8.80 24.11
CA THR A 104 13.48 8.49 23.54
C THR A 104 13.46 7.02 23.08
N TYR A 105 12.60 6.23 23.71
CA TYR A 105 12.34 4.84 23.37
C TYR A 105 11.21 4.76 22.35
N LEU A 106 11.43 3.99 21.28
CA LEU A 106 10.42 3.69 20.27
C LEU A 106 9.98 2.24 20.45
N PRO A 107 8.73 1.96 20.88
CA PRO A 107 8.24 0.59 21.00
C PRO A 107 8.25 -0.12 19.64
N PRO A 108 8.56 -1.43 19.56
CA PRO A 108 8.48 -2.17 18.29
C PRO A 108 7.04 -2.19 17.77
N ALA A 109 6.85 -2.31 16.46
CA ALA A 109 5.48 -2.40 15.94
C ALA A 109 4.87 -3.77 16.20
N PRO A 110 3.53 -3.86 16.30
CA PRO A 110 2.83 -5.13 16.57
C PRO A 110 3.11 -6.23 15.54
N HIS A 111 3.46 -5.83 14.31
CA HIS A 111 3.76 -6.74 13.19
C HIS A 111 5.27 -6.99 13.00
N THR A 112 6.12 -6.50 13.89
CA THR A 112 7.56 -6.80 13.83
C THR A 112 7.79 -8.25 14.26
N LEU A 113 8.55 -9.00 13.45
CA LEU A 113 8.88 -10.40 13.75
C LEU A 113 9.81 -10.49 14.95
N SER A 114 9.56 -11.47 15.82
CA SER A 114 10.47 -11.79 16.92
C SER A 114 11.76 -12.40 16.39
N LYS A 115 12.81 -12.47 17.22
CA LYS A 115 14.09 -13.10 16.84
C LYS A 115 13.97 -14.58 16.43
N VAL A 116 12.90 -15.26 16.84
CA VAL A 116 12.66 -16.69 16.54
C VAL A 116 11.94 -16.86 15.19
N GLU A 117 11.18 -15.85 14.77
CA GLU A 117 10.41 -15.86 13.52
C GLU A 117 11.18 -15.27 12.33
N LYS A 118 12.29 -14.58 12.60
CA LYS A 118 13.25 -14.12 11.58
C LYS A 118 14.15 -15.26 11.14
#